data_AF-A0A956HN06-F1
#
_entry.id   AF-A0A956HN06-F1
#
_cell.length_a   1.000
_cell.length_b   1.000
_cell.length_c   1.000
_cell.angle_alpha   90.00
_cell.angle_beta   90.00
_cell.angle_gamma   90.00
#
_symmetry.space_group_name_H-M   'P 1'
#
loop_
_entity.id
_entity.type
_entity.pdbx_description
1 polymer ?
#
loop_
_entity_poly.entity_id
_entity_poly.type
_entity_poly.pdbx_seq_one_letter_code
_entity_poly.pdbx_strand_id
1 'polypeptide(L)' 'MKATDAPPELLATPLADDPMGVTIHRLESGLTVYVSPHRAEPRVHAWIAIRAGSGDDPANSTGLA' A
#
# COMPACT_ATOMS: atom_id res chain seq x y z
N MET A 1 10.88 -12.72 2.60
CA MET A 1 9.45 -12.51 2.94
C MET A 1 8.71 -12.40 1.61
N LYS A 2 8.01 -13.46 1.16
CA LYS A 2 7.19 -13.34 -0.05
C LYS A 2 5.98 -12.48 0.30
N ALA A 3 5.70 -11.45 -0.49
CA ALA A 3 4.48 -10.68 -0.33
C ALA A 3 3.30 -11.63 -0.49
N THR A 4 2.40 -11.66 0.49
CA THR A 4 1.17 -12.44 0.41
C THR A 4 0.42 -12.09 -0.87
N ASP A 5 0.00 -13.09 -1.64
CA ASP A 5 -0.73 -12.87 -2.91
C ASP A 5 -2.20 -12.52 -2.71
N ALA A 6 -2.74 -12.83 -1.53
CA ALA A 6 -4.09 -12.43 -1.17
C ALA A 6 -4.14 -10.93 -0.81
N PRO A 7 -5.18 -10.20 -1.27
CA PRO A 7 -5.50 -8.87 -0.76
C PRO A 7 -5.63 -8.86 0.77
N PRO A 8 -5.25 -7.75 1.43
CA PRO A 8 -5.52 -7.60 2.86
C PRO A 8 -7.02 -7.52 3.13
N GLU A 9 -7.41 -7.85 4.35
CA GLU A 9 -8.76 -7.58 4.85
C GLU A 9 -9.05 -6.07 4.81
N LEU A 10 -10.26 -5.71 4.40
CA LEU A 10 -10.69 -4.31 4.36
C LEU A 10 -11.15 -3.87 5.75
N LEU A 11 -10.72 -2.68 6.16
CA LEU A 11 -10.98 -2.12 7.47
C LEU A 11 -11.61 -0.75 7.30
N ALA A 12 -12.95 -0.70 7.39
CA ALA A 12 -13.70 0.56 7.32
C ALA A 12 -13.49 1.44 8.57
N THR A 13 -13.14 0.82 9.69
CA THR A 13 -12.81 1.48 10.95
C THR A 13 -11.48 0.95 11.48
N PRO A 14 -10.69 1.76 12.21
CA PRO A 14 -9.46 1.28 12.83
C PRO A 14 -9.69 0.16 13.83
N LEU A 15 -8.66 -0.66 14.02
CA LEU A 15 -8.65 -1.67 15.09
C LEU A 15 -8.58 -1.00 16.46
N ALA A 16 -9.11 -1.67 17.49
CA ALA A 16 -9.25 -1.09 18.83
C ALA A 16 -7.91 -0.58 19.43
N ASP A 17 -6.82 -1.30 19.17
CA ASP A 17 -5.49 -0.99 19.71
C ASP A 17 -4.50 -0.47 18.65
N ASP A 18 -5.00 0.10 17.55
CA ASP A 18 -4.16 0.69 16.51
C ASP A 18 -3.85 2.18 16.79
N PRO A 19 -2.61 2.51 17.25
CA PRO A 19 -2.25 3.90 17.56
C PRO A 19 -2.18 4.79 16.32
N MET A 20 -2.06 4.21 15.12
CA MET A 20 -2.02 4.97 13.87
C MET A 20 -3.43 5.23 13.32
N GLY A 21 -4.46 4.52 13.79
CA GLY A 21 -5.84 4.71 13.34
C GLY A 21 -6.04 4.41 11.86
N VAL A 22 -5.45 3.34 11.35
CA VAL A 22 -5.41 2.98 9.92
C VAL A 22 -6.77 2.44 9.47
N THR A 23 -7.20 2.86 8.28
CA THR A 23 -8.29 2.23 7.53
C THR A 23 -7.77 1.67 6.21
N ILE A 24 -8.38 0.59 5.73
CA ILE A 24 -7.95 -0.16 4.55
C ILE A 24 -9.12 -0.28 3.58
N HIS A 25 -8.96 0.25 2.37
CA HIS A 25 -10.01 0.33 1.36
C HIS A 25 -9.57 -0.32 0.05
N ARG A 26 -10.54 -0.90 -0.68
CA ARG A 26 -10.37 -1.31 -2.08
C ARG A 26 -11.05 -0.26 -2.97
N LEU A 27 -10.29 0.31 -3.89
CA LEU A 27 -10.85 1.18 -4.93
C LEU A 27 -11.38 0.34 -6.10
N GLU A 28 -12.27 0.92 -6.91
CA GLU A 28 -12.78 0.30 -8.14
C GLU A 28 -11.66 -0.02 -9.16
N SER A 29 -10.58 0.77 -9.13
CA SER A 29 -9.36 0.50 -9.92
C SER A 29 -8.61 -0.75 -9.50
N GLY A 30 -9.01 -1.40 -8.41
CA GLY A 30 -8.32 -2.54 -7.84
C GLY A 30 -7.17 -2.17 -6.91
N LEU A 31 -6.89 -0.89 -6.66
CA LEU A 31 -5.87 -0.47 -5.69
C LEU A 31 -6.32 -0.70 -4.25
N THR A 32 -5.39 -1.15 -3.41
CA THR A 32 -5.56 -1.12 -1.94
C THR A 32 -5.03 0.20 -1.42
N VAL A 33 -5.81 0.94 -0.65
CA VAL A 33 -5.38 2.19 -0.02
C VAL A 33 -5.42 2.04 1.49
N TYR A 34 -4.29 2.38 2.13
CA TYR A 34 -4.16 2.49 3.57
C TYR A 34 -4.17 3.98 3.93
N VAL A 35 -5.02 4.39 4.86
CA VAL A 35 -5.13 5.79 5.28
C VAL A 35 -5.01 5.88 6.79
N SER A 36 -4.07 6.70 7.27
CA SER A 36 -3.89 7.05 8.68
C SER A 36 -3.92 8.57 8.87
N PRO A 37 -4.62 9.11 9.87
CA PRO A 37 -4.59 10.54 10.17
C PRO A 37 -3.22 10.94 10.74
N HIS A 38 -2.57 11.92 10.13
CA HIS A 38 -1.39 12.57 10.69
C HIS A 38 -1.73 14.01 11.08
N ARG A 39 -1.79 14.29 12.40
CA ARG A 39 -2.26 15.59 12.93
C ARG A 39 -1.13 16.55 13.32
N ALA A 40 0.13 16.13 13.23
CA ALA A 40 1.25 16.99 13.62
C ALA A 40 1.49 18.13 12.61
N GLU A 41 1.18 17.91 11.33
CA GLU A 41 1.34 18.90 10.25
C GLU A 41 0.17 18.81 9.26
N PRO A 42 -0.29 19.93 8.66
CA PRO A 42 -1.36 19.95 7.66
C PRO A 42 -0.84 19.50 6.28
N ARG A 43 -0.29 18.30 6.21
CA ARG A 43 0.38 17.75 5.02
C ARG A 43 -0.08 16.32 4.76
N VAL A 44 -0.20 15.96 3.49
CA VAL A 44 -0.47 14.59 3.04
C VAL A 44 0.85 13.97 2.60
N HIS A 45 1.14 12.79 3.14
CA HIS A 45 2.23 11.94 2.70
C HIS A 45 1.65 10.73 2.00
N ALA A 46 2.18 10.39 0.82
CA ALA A 46 1.76 9.25 0.06
C ALA A 46 2.97 8.43 -0.36
N TRP A 47 2.86 7.11 -0.17
CA TRP A 47 3.77 6.14 -0.77
C TRP A 47 2.95 5.23 -1.65
N ILE A 48 3.46 4.99 -2.86
CA ILE A 48 2.84 4.13 -3.84
C ILE A 48 3.81 2.99 -4.09
N ALA A 49 3.38 1.78 -3.78
CA ALA A 49 4.15 0.57 -4.05
C ALA A 49 3.51 -0.15 -5.23
N ILE A 50 4.33 -0.55 -6.20
CA ILE A 50 3.92 -1.39 -7.32
C ILE A 50 4.51 -2.78 -7.10
N ARG A 51 3.74 -3.82 -7.44
CA ARG A 51 4.24 -5.20 -7.45
C ARG A 51 4.97 -5.49 -8.76
N ALA A 52 6.03 -4.73 -9.00
CA ALA A 52 6.98 -4.92 -10.08
C ALA A 52 8.36 -4.46 -9.58
N GLY A 53 9.42 -5.10 -10.06
CA GLY A 53 10.80 -4.73 -9.73
C GLY A 53 11.79 -5.31 -10.74
N SER A 54 13.08 -5.27 -10.42
CA SER A 54 14.13 -5.77 -11.33
C SER A 54 14.02 -7.26 -11.68
N GLY A 55 13.29 -8.05 -10.88
CA GLY A 55 12.97 -9.44 -11.22
C GLY A 55 12.01 -9.58 -12.41
N ASP A 56 11.31 -8.51 -12.77
CA ASP A 56 10.39 -8.42 -13.91
C ASP A 56 11.05 -7.75 -15.13
N ASP A 57 12.34 -7.39 -15.05
CA ASP A 57 13.10 -6.84 -16.17
C ASP A 57 13.16 -7.85 -17.34
N PRO A 58 13.02 -7.40 -18.60
CA PRO A 58 13.24 -8.25 -19.76
C PRO A 58 14.66 -8.85 -19.78
N ALA A 59 14.79 -10.06 -20.31
CA ALA A 59 16.08 -10.77 -20.35
C ALA A 59 17.21 -9.99 -21.07
N ASN A 60 16.86 -9.04 -21.94
CA ASN A 60 17.80 -8.24 -22.72
C ASN A 60 17.97 -6.79 -22.20
N SER A 61 17.39 -6.41 -21.06
CA SER A 61 17.50 -5.05 -20.53
C SER A 61 17.30 -5.01 -19.01
N THR A 62 18.40 -4.88 -18.26
CA THR A 62 18.39 -4.71 -16.79
C THR A 62 18.27 -3.25 -16.36
N GLY A 63 17.63 -2.98 -15.23
CA GLY A 63 17.49 -1.64 -14.64
C GLY A 63 16.34 -0.81 -15.23
N LEU A 64 15.32 -1.48 -15.77
CA LEU A 64 14.14 -0.83 -16.34
C LEU A 64 13.09 -0.51 -15.27
N ALA A 65 12.95 -1.41 -14.31
CA ALA A 65 12.12 -1.23 -13.12
C ALA A 65 12.76 -0.34 -12.04
#